data_AF-A0ABD0ZUL2-F1
#
_entry.id   AF-A0ABD0ZUL2-F1
#
_cell.length_a   1.000
_cell.length_b   1.000
_cell.length_c   1.000
_cell.angle_alpha   90.00
_cell.angle_beta   90.00
_cell.angle_gamma   90.00
#
_symmetry.space_group_name_H-M   'P 1'
#
loop_
_entity.id
_entity.type
_entity.pdbx_description
1 polymer ?
#
loop_
_entity_poly.entity_id
_entity_poly.type
_entity_poly.pdbx_seq_one_letter_code
_entity_poly.pdbx_strand_id
1 'polypeptide(L)'
;MKKWVTDYYESRPGLDELQERIDDFMAAHEERLDQEKQTREAKAAEGGWTVVVHHKGRKKTTETETGTTVGSVSQAALEDKVAKKKQNEPVAHGFYRFQRREAQRNELLALQSKFEQDKKRIQQLRAARKFKPH
;
A
#
# COMPACT_ATOMS: atom_id res chain seq x y z
N MET A 1 25.86 -9.01 -50.30
CA MET A 1 25.16 -9.11 -49.00
C MET A 1 25.36 -7.82 -48.24
N LYS A 2 24.35 -7.35 -47.50
CA LYS A 2 24.31 -5.99 -46.95
C LYS A 2 25.36 -5.84 -45.83
N LYS A 3 26.15 -4.76 -45.86
CA LYS A 3 27.29 -4.47 -44.95
C LYS A 3 26.97 -4.65 -43.45
N TRP A 4 25.74 -4.35 -43.03
CA TRP A 4 25.31 -4.54 -41.64
C TRP A 4 25.36 -6.00 -41.15
N VAL A 5 25.28 -6.97 -42.05
CA VAL A 5 25.35 -8.39 -41.69
C VAL A 5 26.78 -8.76 -41.30
N THR A 6 27.78 -8.27 -42.05
CA THR A 6 29.19 -8.52 -41.74
C THR A 6 29.60 -7.78 -40.47
N ASP A 7 29.19 -6.52 -40.34
CA ASP A 7 29.45 -5.70 -39.15
C ASP A 7 28.86 -6.36 -37.87
N TYR A 8 27.69 -7.00 -37.99
CA TYR A 8 27.07 -7.73 -36.87
C TYR A 8 27.91 -8.93 -36.40
N TYR A 9 28.42 -9.74 -37.33
CA TYR A 9 29.25 -10.89 -36.97
C TYR A 9 30.64 -10.47 -36.47
N GLU A 10 31.23 -9.41 -37.02
CA GLU A 10 32.52 -8.87 -36.58
C GLU A 10 32.43 -8.15 -35.23
N SER A 11 31.28 -7.55 -34.91
CA SER A 11 31.07 -6.87 -33.62
C SER A 11 30.85 -7.80 -32.42
N ARG A 12 30.71 -9.12 -32.66
CA ARG A 12 30.38 -10.08 -31.60
C ARG A 12 31.69 -10.56 -30.95
N PRO A 13 31.92 -10.22 -29.68
CA PRO A 13 33.09 -10.72 -28.95
C PRO A 13 33.06 -12.25 -28.93
N GLY A 14 34.25 -12.85 -28.83
CA GLY A 14 34.35 -14.29 -28.55
C GLY A 14 33.60 -14.63 -27.26
N LEU A 15 33.11 -15.87 -27.16
CA LEU A 15 32.43 -16.32 -25.92
C LEU A 15 33.37 -16.19 -24.72
N ASP A 16 34.64 -16.52 -24.90
CA ASP A 16 35.68 -16.46 -23.87
C ASP A 16 35.93 -15.01 -23.41
N GLU A 17 36.08 -14.07 -24.35
CA GLU A 17 36.26 -12.63 -24.05
C GLU A 17 35.05 -12.04 -23.32
N LEU A 18 33.84 -12.48 -23.69
CA LEU A 18 32.62 -12.05 -23.02
C LEU A 18 32.57 -12.57 -21.58
N GLN A 19 33.00 -13.81 -21.37
CA GLN A 19 33.01 -14.43 -20.06
C GLN A 19 34.03 -13.78 -19.13
N GLU A 20 35.27 -13.54 -19.59
CA GLU A 20 36.27 -12.80 -18.82
C GLU A 20 35.75 -11.41 -18.40
N ARG A 21 35.10 -10.69 -19.32
CA ARG A 21 34.52 -9.38 -19.02
C ARG A 21 33.39 -9.44 -17.99
N ILE A 22 32.58 -10.50 -18.00
CA ILE A 22 31.52 -10.70 -17.02
C ILE A 22 32.13 -11.02 -15.66
N ASP A 23 33.12 -11.89 -15.62
CA ASP A 23 33.79 -12.30 -14.39
C ASP A 23 34.50 -11.10 -13.73
N ASP A 24 35.21 -10.29 -14.52
CA ASP A 24 35.81 -9.03 -14.05
C ASP A 24 34.78 -8.05 -13.51
N PHE A 25 33.63 -7.91 -14.20
CA PHE A 25 32.55 -7.04 -13.78
C PHE A 25 31.92 -7.52 -12.47
N MET A 26 31.67 -8.82 -12.34
CA MET A 26 31.09 -9.43 -11.16
C MET A 26 32.03 -9.26 -9.95
N ALA A 27 33.32 -9.53 -10.13
CA ALA A 27 34.33 -9.34 -9.08
C ALA A 27 34.36 -7.87 -8.60
N ALA A 28 34.46 -6.92 -9.51
CA ALA A 28 34.46 -5.49 -9.16
C ALA A 28 33.15 -5.02 -8.50
N HIS A 29 32.02 -5.62 -8.88
CA HIS A 29 30.72 -5.29 -8.29
C HIS A 29 30.58 -5.87 -6.88
N GLU A 30 31.01 -7.12 -6.66
CA GLU A 30 31.02 -7.76 -5.34
C GLU A 30 31.93 -7.02 -4.35
N GLU A 31 33.12 -6.60 -4.78
CA GLU A 31 34.02 -5.77 -3.98
C GLU A 31 33.38 -4.46 -3.52
N ARG A 32 32.66 -3.76 -4.42
CA ARG A 32 31.94 -2.52 -4.07
C ARG A 32 30.83 -2.78 -3.05
N LEU A 33 30.07 -3.86 -3.22
CA LEU A 33 29.01 -4.22 -2.28
C LEU A 33 29.56 -4.56 -0.90
N ASP A 34 30.67 -5.27 -0.83
CA ASP A 34 31.28 -5.63 0.44
C ASP A 34 31.90 -4.40 1.13
N GLN A 35 32.55 -3.51 0.40
CA GLN A 35 32.97 -2.21 0.94
C GLN A 35 31.78 -1.42 1.50
N GLU A 36 30.66 -1.38 0.77
CA GLU A 36 29.46 -0.70 1.26
C GLU A 36 28.90 -1.33 2.54
N LYS A 37 28.82 -2.66 2.62
CA LYS A 37 28.42 -3.37 3.85
C LYS A 37 29.36 -3.05 5.00
N GLN A 38 30.67 -3.12 4.80
CA GLN A 38 31.67 -2.81 5.82
C GLN A 38 31.55 -1.36 6.30
N THR A 39 31.35 -0.39 5.41
CA THR A 39 31.13 1.01 5.82
C THR A 39 29.81 1.20 6.58
N ARG A 40 28.75 0.47 6.23
CA ARG A 40 27.47 0.49 6.95
C ARG A 40 27.60 -0.13 8.34
N GLU A 41 28.32 -1.23 8.46
CA GLU A 41 28.61 -1.91 9.74
C GLU A 41 29.49 -1.03 10.65
N ALA A 42 30.52 -0.40 10.10
CA ALA A 42 31.36 0.55 10.85
C ALA A 42 30.54 1.76 11.36
N LYS A 43 29.69 2.35 10.51
CA LYS A 43 28.77 3.43 10.91
C LYS A 43 27.77 2.97 11.97
N ALA A 44 27.29 1.73 11.89
CA ALA A 44 26.42 1.13 12.89
C ALA A 44 27.11 0.95 14.25
N ALA A 45 28.39 0.59 14.25
CA ALA A 45 29.20 0.44 15.47
C ALA A 45 29.47 1.80 16.16
N GLU A 46 29.74 2.85 15.39
CA GLU A 46 30.00 4.20 15.95
C GLU A 46 28.72 4.91 16.41
N GLY A 47 27.62 4.74 15.68
CA GLY A 47 26.41 5.55 15.86
C GLY A 47 25.42 5.04 16.92
N GLY A 48 25.60 3.83 17.46
CA GLY A 48 24.71 3.24 18.49
C GLY A 48 23.25 2.99 18.04
N TRP A 49 22.86 3.43 16.85
CA TRP A 49 21.53 3.28 16.27
C TRP A 49 21.65 2.68 14.87
N THR A 50 21.01 1.52 14.65
CA THR A 50 20.98 0.85 13.36
C THR A 50 19.64 1.13 12.64
N VAL A 51 19.71 1.43 11.35
CA VAL A 51 18.51 1.54 10.51
C VAL A 51 18.00 0.13 10.23
N VAL A 52 16.90 -0.25 10.88
CA VAL A 52 16.22 -1.52 10.63
C VAL A 52 15.54 -1.46 9.26
N VAL A 53 16.14 -2.11 8.26
CA VAL A 53 15.50 -2.30 6.96
C VAL A 53 14.67 -3.57 7.01
N HIS A 54 13.34 -3.41 7.03
CA HIS A 54 12.44 -4.56 6.96
C HIS A 54 12.42 -5.11 5.54
N HIS A 55 13.07 -6.27 5.32
CA HIS A 55 12.93 -7.04 4.09
C HIS A 55 11.52 -7.63 4.02
N LYS A 56 10.55 -6.84 3.54
CA LYS A 56 9.17 -7.29 3.42
C LYS A 56 9.08 -8.32 2.30
N GLY A 57 8.90 -9.59 2.68
CA GLY A 57 8.69 -10.71 1.77
C GLY A 57 7.44 -10.50 0.90
N ARG A 58 7.66 -9.87 -0.26
CA ARG A 58 6.91 -9.95 -1.52
C ARG A 58 7.60 -8.98 -2.48
N LYS A 59 7.99 -9.44 -3.68
CA LYS A 59 8.49 -8.56 -4.74
C LYS A 59 7.44 -7.48 -5.04
N LYS A 60 7.62 -6.30 -4.43
CA LYS A 60 6.96 -5.06 -4.80
C LYS A 60 8.09 -4.20 -5.35
N THR A 61 8.02 -3.93 -6.65
CA THR A 61 8.85 -3.01 -7.43
C THR A 61 8.83 -1.63 -6.77
N THR A 62 9.61 -1.47 -5.72
CA THR A 62 9.84 -0.19 -5.07
C THR A 62 11.25 0.17 -5.50
N GLU A 63 11.38 1.03 -6.51
CA GLU A 63 12.65 1.67 -6.79
C GLU A 63 13.06 2.44 -5.55
N THR A 64 14.25 2.12 -5.04
CA THR A 64 14.83 2.66 -3.80
C THR A 64 15.09 4.17 -3.88
N GLU A 65 15.08 4.76 -5.07
CA GLU A 65 15.39 6.17 -5.29
C GLU A 65 14.17 7.10 -5.24
N THR A 66 12.98 6.62 -5.61
CA THR A 66 11.78 7.47 -5.77
C THR A 66 10.61 7.05 -4.88
N GLY A 67 10.69 5.90 -4.18
CA GLY A 67 9.68 5.48 -3.20
C GLY A 67 8.25 5.33 -3.75
N THR A 68 8.07 5.40 -5.08
CA THR A 68 6.76 5.50 -5.69
C THR A 68 6.22 4.11 -5.98
N THR A 69 5.23 3.68 -5.19
CA THR A 69 4.61 2.37 -5.33
C THR A 69 3.61 2.36 -6.48
N VAL A 70 3.99 1.81 -7.64
CA VAL A 70 3.07 1.61 -8.77
C VAL A 70 2.29 0.31 -8.53
N GLY A 71 1.12 0.42 -7.91
CA GLY A 71 0.18 -0.69 -7.78
C GLY A 71 -1.24 -0.17 -7.82
N SER A 72 -2.07 -0.71 -8.73
CA SER A 72 -3.49 -0.38 -8.80
C SER A 72 -4.15 -0.74 -7.47
N VAL A 73 -4.53 0.28 -6.71
CA VAL A 73 -5.25 0.09 -5.46
C VAL A 73 -6.74 0.17 -5.77
N SER A 74 -7.45 -0.95 -5.63
CA SER A 74 -8.92 -0.95 -5.73
C SER A 74 -9.54 -0.24 -4.53
N GLN A 75 -10.64 0.48 -4.76
CA GLN A 75 -11.36 1.22 -3.72
C GLN A 75 -11.82 0.30 -2.58
N ALA A 76 -12.33 -0.90 -2.91
CA ALA A 76 -12.68 -1.91 -1.93
C ALA A 76 -11.50 -2.32 -1.02
N ALA A 77 -10.29 -2.45 -1.58
CA ALA A 77 -9.10 -2.77 -0.80
C ALA A 77 -8.62 -1.60 0.08
N LEU A 78 -9.00 -0.36 -0.22
CA LEU A 78 -8.78 0.78 0.68
C LEU A 78 -9.78 0.76 1.83
N GLU A 79 -11.05 0.56 1.53
CA GLU A 79 -12.13 0.53 2.52
C GLU A 79 -11.90 -0.59 3.55
N ASP A 80 -11.51 -1.79 3.12
CA ASP A 80 -11.15 -2.89 4.02
C ASP A 80 -9.95 -2.56 4.91
N LYS A 81 -8.94 -1.87 4.37
CA LYS A 81 -7.78 -1.43 5.15
C LYS A 81 -8.16 -0.36 6.16
N VAL A 82 -9.04 0.57 5.81
CA VAL A 82 -9.54 1.61 6.71
C VAL A 82 -10.41 0.99 7.81
N ALA A 83 -11.30 0.06 7.47
CA ALA A 83 -12.11 -0.67 8.44
C ALA A 83 -11.25 -1.47 9.43
N LYS A 84 -10.23 -2.19 8.93
CA LYS A 84 -9.27 -2.92 9.80
C LYS A 84 -8.41 -1.98 10.65
N LYS A 85 -8.07 -0.78 10.18
CA LYS A 85 -7.34 0.20 10.99
C LYS A 85 -8.20 0.76 12.13
N LYS A 86 -9.48 1.01 11.89
CA LYS A 86 -10.43 1.46 12.94
C LYS A 86 -10.60 0.41 14.05
N GLN A 87 -10.53 -0.88 13.72
CA GLN A 87 -10.57 -1.99 14.69
C GLN A 87 -9.28 -2.09 15.53
N ASN A 88 -8.15 -1.62 15.01
CA ASN A 88 -6.84 -1.67 15.66
C ASN A 88 -6.40 -0.31 16.23
N GLU A 89 -7.32 0.65 16.35
CA GLU A 89 -7.01 1.97 16.90
C GLU A 89 -6.69 1.81 18.39
N PRO A 90 -5.55 2.32 18.88
CA PRO A 90 -5.07 2.05 20.25
C PRO A 90 -5.96 2.64 21.34
N VAL A 91 -6.92 3.49 20.97
CA VAL A 91 -7.89 4.07 21.88
C VAL A 91 -9.09 3.14 21.94
N ALA A 92 -9.17 2.35 23.02
CA ALA A 92 -10.34 1.52 23.30
C ALA A 92 -11.63 2.35 23.17
N HIS A 93 -12.56 1.88 22.32
CA HIS A 93 -13.86 2.53 22.16
C HIS A 93 -14.56 2.63 23.52
N GLY A 94 -14.87 3.86 23.94
CA GLY A 94 -15.55 4.12 25.21
C GLY A 94 -14.63 4.29 26.41
N PHE A 95 -13.31 4.48 26.20
CA PHE A 95 -12.37 4.92 27.24
C PHE A 95 -12.76 6.29 27.79
N TYR A 96 -13.12 7.23 26.92
CA TYR A 96 -13.54 8.57 27.34
C TYR A 96 -15.06 8.72 27.38
N ARG A 97 -15.55 9.51 28.35
CA ARG A 97 -16.98 9.79 28.52
C ARG A 97 -17.61 10.50 27.31
N PHE A 98 -16.84 11.29 26.56
CA PHE A 98 -17.36 11.96 25.36
C PHE A 98 -17.65 10.97 24.23
N GLN A 99 -16.84 9.91 24.08
CA GLN A 99 -17.06 8.86 23.06
C GLN A 99 -18.42 8.18 23.25
N ARG A 100 -18.79 7.88 24.51
CA ARG A 100 -20.10 7.29 24.83
C ARG A 100 -21.26 8.24 24.53
N ARG A 101 -21.12 9.52 24.88
CA ARG A 101 -22.14 10.55 24.60
C ARG A 101 -22.32 10.76 23.10
N GLU A 102 -21.24 10.79 22.34
CA GLU A 102 -21.27 10.92 20.88
C GLU A 102 -21.91 9.70 20.22
N ALA A 103 -21.55 8.49 20.65
CA ALA A 103 -22.19 7.26 20.16
C ALA A 103 -23.71 7.28 20.37
N GLN A 104 -24.17 7.59 21.58
CA GLN A 104 -25.59 7.71 21.90
C GLN A 104 -26.29 8.79 21.07
N ARG A 105 -25.65 9.96 20.88
CA ARG A 105 -26.19 11.02 20.03
C ARG A 105 -26.34 10.55 18.59
N ASN A 106 -25.33 9.86 18.06
CA ASN A 106 -25.36 9.36 16.68
C ASN A 106 -26.47 8.30 16.50
N GLU A 107 -26.67 7.42 17.47
CA GLU A 107 -27.77 6.46 17.48
C GLU A 107 -29.14 7.15 17.48
N LEU A 108 -29.32 8.19 18.31
CA LEU A 108 -30.56 8.97 18.35
C LEU A 108 -30.81 9.70 17.01
N LEU A 109 -29.78 10.28 16.40
CA LEU A 109 -29.90 10.94 15.09
C LEU A 109 -30.29 9.94 13.99
N ALA A 110 -29.69 8.75 13.99
CA ALA A 110 -30.04 7.69 13.05
C ALA A 110 -31.50 7.26 13.23
N LEU A 111 -31.97 7.14 14.48
CA LEU A 111 -33.35 6.78 14.78
C LEU A 111 -34.34 7.86 14.35
N GLN A 112 -34.02 9.13 14.57
CA GLN A 112 -34.84 10.27 14.10
C GLN A 112 -34.95 10.27 12.58
N SER A 113 -33.84 10.10 11.86
CA SER A 113 -33.84 10.04 10.40
C SER A 113 -34.73 8.91 9.87
N LYS A 114 -34.61 7.71 10.47
CA LYS A 114 -35.44 6.56 10.11
C LYS A 114 -36.94 6.83 10.39
N PHE A 115 -37.25 7.42 11.53
CA PHE A 115 -38.62 7.76 11.89
C PHE A 115 -39.25 8.77 10.92
N GLU A 116 -38.49 9.78 10.49
CA GLU A 116 -38.96 10.73 9.46
C GLU A 116 -39.23 10.05 8.12
N GLN A 117 -38.37 9.12 7.71
CA GLN A 117 -38.58 8.32 6.49
C GLN A 117 -39.86 7.48 6.58
N ASP A 118 -40.06 6.80 7.71
CA ASP A 118 -41.25 5.98 7.94
C ASP A 118 -42.52 6.83 8.02
N LYS A 119 -42.45 8.02 8.64
CA LYS A 119 -43.56 8.98 8.67
C LYS A 119 -43.97 9.41 7.25
N LYS A 120 -43.00 9.74 6.39
CA LYS A 120 -43.25 10.06 4.97
C LYS A 120 -43.88 8.88 4.24
N ARG A 121 -43.38 7.66 4.48
CA ARG A 121 -43.93 6.43 3.88
C ARG A 121 -45.38 6.18 4.29
N ILE A 122 -45.69 6.31 5.57
CA ILE A 122 -47.07 6.14 6.09
C ILE A 122 -48.00 7.21 5.51
N GLN A 123 -47.54 8.46 5.39
CA GLN A 123 -48.33 9.51 4.76
C GLN A 123 -48.66 9.19 3.30
N GLN A 124 -47.69 8.70 2.52
CA GLN A 124 -47.92 8.25 1.15
C GLN A 124 -48.95 7.11 1.09
N LEU A 125 -48.83 6.11 1.97
CA LEU A 125 -49.79 5.01 2.05
C LEU A 125 -51.20 5.48 2.44
N ARG A 126 -51.31 6.44 3.36
CA ARG A 126 -52.60 7.03 3.74
C ARG A 126 -53.22 7.81 2.59
N ALA A 127 -52.44 8.59 1.84
CA ALA A 127 -52.93 9.32 0.67
C ALA A 127 -53.35 8.38 -0.47
N ALA A 128 -52.63 7.27 -0.67
CA ALA A 128 -52.99 6.24 -1.64
C ALA A 128 -54.20 5.39 -1.21
N ARG A 129 -54.53 5.37 0.08
CA ARG A 129 -55.62 4.55 0.63
C ARG A 129 -56.98 5.12 0.20
N LYS A 130 -57.67 4.41 -0.69
CA LYS A 130 -59.04 4.70 -1.13
C LYS A 130 -60.08 4.15 -0.15
N PHE A 131 -59.96 4.48 1.13
CA PHE A 131 -60.93 4.03 2.13
C PHE A 131 -62.12 4.98 2.17
N LYS A 132 -63.31 4.43 1.90
CA LYS A 132 -64.59 5.13 2.01
C LYS A 132 -65.37 4.47 3.14
N PRO A 133 -65.36 5.03 4.36
CA PRO A 133 -66.34 4.64 5.35
C PRO A 133 -67.68 5.19 4.87
N HIS A 134 -68.73 4.39 4.97
CA HIS A 134 -70.08 4.67 4.47
C HIS A 134 -70.53 6.13 4.62
#